data_AF-A0A076Q278-F1
#
_entry.id   AF-A0A076Q278-F1
#
_cell.length_a   1.000
_cell.length_b   1.000
_cell.length_c   1.000
_cell.angle_alpha   90.00
_cell.angle_beta   90.00
_cell.angle_gamma   90.00
#
_symmetry.space_group_name_H-M   'P 1'
#
loop_
_entity.id
_entity.type
_entity.pdbx_description
1 polymer ?
#
loop_
_entity_poly.entity_id
_entity_poly.type
_entity_poly.pdbx_seq_one_letter_code
_entity_poly.pdbx_strand_id
1 'polypeptide(L)'
;RYAFPCYDEPSFKATFDITIRRPTTHRSWSCTNIKETRVSTVTGYQDDIYNRTPLMSTYLIALIVAEYESLEQRQNGVLRYEVIARPGALSAGQGQYAFDVGMELLATMSRHTAMDFYSIHPNLKMTQASIPDF
;
A
#
# COMPACT_ATOMS: atom_id res chain seq x y z
N ARG A 1 17.67 -6.56 -0.56
CA ARG A 1 18.92 -6.34 0.22
C ARG A 1 19.40 -4.89 0.32
N TYR A 2 19.18 -4.02 -0.68
CA TYR A 2 19.74 -2.66 -0.69
C TYR A 2 19.01 -1.65 0.21
N ALA A 3 17.71 -1.86 0.46
CA ALA A 3 16.93 -0.97 1.32
C ALA A 3 17.17 -1.24 2.82
N PHE A 4 17.32 -2.51 3.21
CA PHE A 4 17.62 -2.92 4.58
C PHE A 4 18.29 -4.32 4.58
N PRO A 5 19.13 -4.65 5.58
CA PRO A 5 19.71 -5.98 5.72
C PRO A 5 18.63 -7.06 5.92
N CYS A 6 18.63 -8.09 5.08
CA CYS A 6 17.65 -9.18 5.11
C CYS A 6 18.17 -10.45 4.43
N TYR A 7 17.51 -11.58 4.72
CA TYR A 7 17.69 -12.83 3.98
C TYR A 7 16.86 -12.77 2.69
N ASP A 8 17.50 -12.32 1.62
CA ASP A 8 16.84 -11.94 0.37
C ASP A 8 16.68 -13.11 -0.61
N GLU A 9 16.05 -14.20 -0.15
CA GLU A 9 15.66 -15.33 -0.99
C GLU A 9 14.17 -15.65 -0.82
N PRO A 10 13.43 -16.02 -1.89
CA PRO A 10 11.98 -16.19 -1.82
C PRO A 10 11.47 -17.21 -0.79
N SER A 11 12.28 -18.23 -0.47
CA SER A 11 11.99 -19.28 0.51
C SER A 11 11.98 -18.76 1.96
N PHE A 12 12.78 -17.74 2.28
CA PHE A 12 12.85 -17.15 3.62
C PHE A 12 11.73 -16.13 3.83
N LYS A 13 10.50 -16.63 3.93
CA LYS A 13 9.33 -15.79 4.22
C LYS A 13 9.34 -15.33 5.68
N ALA A 14 8.91 -14.11 5.92
CA ALA A 14 8.74 -13.53 7.24
C ALA A 14 7.52 -12.60 7.28
N THR A 15 7.16 -12.17 8.48
CA THR A 15 6.22 -11.05 8.69
C THR A 15 7.01 -9.78 8.97
N PHE A 16 6.50 -8.62 8.55
CA PHE A 16 7.19 -7.35 8.68
C PHE A 16 6.34 -6.35 9.47
N ASP A 17 6.94 -5.76 10.50
CA ASP A 17 6.41 -4.57 11.19
C ASP A 17 7.09 -3.34 10.58
N ILE A 18 6.31 -2.47 9.96
CA ILE A 18 6.81 -1.34 9.16
C ILE A 18 6.35 -0.03 9.79
N THR A 19 7.30 0.87 10.01
CA THR A 19 7.06 2.26 10.40
C THR A 19 7.73 3.17 9.39
N ILE A 20 6.98 4.11 8.82
CA ILE A 20 7.51 5.11 7.90
C ILE A 20 7.43 6.47 8.57
N ARG A 21 8.60 7.07 8.83
CA ARG A 21 8.70 8.48 9.21
C ARG A 21 8.72 9.33 7.95
N ARG A 22 7.78 10.26 7.85
CA ARG A 22 7.64 11.13 6.67
C ARG A 22 7.31 12.57 7.05
N PRO A 23 7.59 13.56 6.18
CA PRO A 23 7.13 14.92 6.38
C PRO A 23 5.60 14.97 6.53
N THR A 24 5.10 15.93 7.30
CA THR A 24 3.65 16.13 7.47
C THR A 24 2.94 16.51 6.16
N THR A 25 3.66 17.06 5.18
CA THR A 25 3.14 17.41 3.85
C THR A 25 2.98 16.21 2.91
N HIS A 26 3.64 15.09 3.20
CA HIS A 26 3.59 13.90 2.36
C HIS A 26 2.58 12.89 2.90
N ARG A 27 2.31 11.83 2.16
CA ARG A 27 1.67 10.60 2.64
C ARG A 27 2.61 9.43 2.44
N SER A 28 2.35 8.32 3.11
CA SER A 28 3.06 7.06 2.86
C SER A 28 2.15 5.88 2.59
N TRP A 29 2.70 4.90 1.89
CA TRP A 29 2.03 3.64 1.57
C TRP A 29 2.96 2.46 1.81
N SER A 30 2.34 1.35 2.22
CA SER A 30 2.94 0.02 2.26
C SER A 30 1.86 -1.03 2.06
N CYS A 31 2.20 -2.31 2.24
CA CYS A 31 1.37 -3.46 1.89
C CYS A 31 0.06 -3.55 2.70
N THR A 32 0.02 -2.99 3.91
CA THR A 32 -1.14 -3.05 4.80
C THR A 32 -1.72 -1.67 5.10
N ASN A 33 -2.87 -1.64 5.77
CA ASN A 33 -3.44 -0.40 6.30
C ASN A 33 -2.60 0.15 7.45
N ILE A 34 -2.56 1.48 7.56
CA ILE A 34 -1.97 2.19 8.70
C ILE A 34 -2.76 1.79 9.94
N LYS A 35 -2.04 1.33 10.97
CA LYS A 35 -2.58 1.05 12.29
C LYS A 35 -2.73 2.35 13.09
N GLU A 36 -1.72 3.21 13.01
CA GLU A 36 -1.66 4.45 13.77
C GLU A 36 -0.69 5.44 13.13
N THR A 37 -1.01 6.73 13.16
CA THR A 37 -0.06 7.80 12.85
C THR A 37 0.24 8.58 14.12
N ARG A 38 1.53 8.74 14.43
CA ARG A 38 1.99 9.45 15.63
C ARG A 38 2.80 10.69 15.27
N VAL A 39 2.75 11.71 16.12
CA VAL A 39 3.69 12.82 16.03
C VAL A 39 5.10 12.29 16.23
N SER A 40 6.00 12.66 15.33
CA SER A 40 7.39 12.22 15.39
C SER A 40 8.19 13.02 16.42
N THR A 41 9.31 12.45 16.88
CA THR A 41 10.31 13.21 17.66
C THR A 41 11.04 14.25 16.81
N VAL A 42 10.93 14.16 15.48
CA VAL A 42 11.49 15.12 14.53
C VAL A 42 10.41 16.14 14.16
N THR A 43 10.69 17.42 14.42
CA THR A 43 9.77 18.51 14.09
C THR A 43 9.42 18.51 12.60
N GLY A 44 8.12 18.61 12.29
CA GLY A 44 7.63 18.60 10.91
C GLY A 44 7.46 17.21 10.29
N TYR A 45 7.66 16.14 11.07
CA TYR A 45 7.48 14.75 10.64
C TYR A 45 6.43 14.03 11.48
N GLN A 46 5.86 12.97 10.91
CA GLN A 46 5.03 12.01 11.60
C GLN A 46 5.42 10.58 11.23
N ASP A 47 5.13 9.66 12.15
CA ASP A 47 5.48 8.24 12.03
C ASP A 47 4.18 7.47 11.74
N ASP A 48 4.05 6.95 10.51
CA ASP A 48 2.97 6.06 10.10
C ASP A 48 3.36 4.62 10.42
N ILE A 49 2.64 4.02 11.38
CA ILE A 49 2.85 2.64 11.84
C ILE A 49 1.84 1.75 11.12
N TYR A 50 2.33 0.81 10.33
CA TYR A 50 1.50 -0.12 9.56
C TYR A 50 1.14 -1.35 10.37
N ASN A 51 0.03 -1.99 10.02
CA ASN A 51 -0.27 -3.33 10.54
C ASN A 51 0.77 -4.33 10.04
N ARG A 52 1.10 -5.33 10.87
CA ARG A 52 2.01 -6.42 10.48
C ARG A 52 1.58 -7.06 9.17
N THR A 53 2.52 -7.35 8.29
CA THR A 53 2.22 -8.02 7.01
C THR A 53 1.86 -9.50 7.25
N PRO A 54 1.14 -10.16 6.31
CA PRO A 54 1.12 -11.62 6.27
C PRO A 54 2.54 -12.18 6.03
N LEU A 55 2.68 -13.50 6.20
CA LEU A 55 3.91 -14.22 5.88
C LEU A 55 4.22 -14.08 4.38
N MET A 56 5.28 -13.38 4.03
CA MET A 56 5.63 -13.05 2.64
C MET A 56 7.14 -13.02 2.41
N SER A 57 7.56 -13.08 1.15
CA SER A 57 8.96 -12.95 0.76
C SER A 57 9.39 -11.48 0.75
N THR A 58 10.68 -11.21 0.99
CA THR A 58 11.25 -9.85 1.11
C THR A 58 11.04 -8.98 -0.13
N TYR A 59 11.08 -9.56 -1.33
CA TYR A 59 10.95 -8.83 -2.60
C TYR A 59 9.57 -8.20 -2.83
N LEU A 60 8.56 -8.61 -2.06
CA LEU A 60 7.19 -8.07 -2.14
C LEU A 60 6.97 -6.86 -1.22
N ILE A 61 7.96 -6.46 -0.42
CA ILE A 61 7.86 -5.27 0.42
C ILE A 61 7.90 -4.04 -0.47
N ALA A 62 6.85 -3.22 -0.39
CA ALA A 62 6.78 -1.92 -1.05
C ALA A 62 6.62 -0.81 0.00
N LEU A 63 7.35 0.27 -0.20
CA LEU A 63 7.32 1.48 0.62
C LEU A 63 7.28 2.69 -0.32
N ILE A 64 6.32 3.58 -0.13
CA ILE A 64 6.21 4.82 -0.92
C ILE A 64 6.03 5.99 0.05
N VAL A 65 6.73 7.10 -0.20
CA VAL A 65 6.51 8.41 0.45
C VAL A 65 6.40 9.44 -0.65
N ALA A 66 5.24 10.08 -0.77
CA ALA A 66 4.98 11.02 -1.86
C ALA A 66 3.84 11.98 -1.53
N GLU A 67 3.81 13.12 -2.23
CA GLU A 67 2.67 14.04 -2.29
C GLU A 67 1.64 13.54 -3.31
N TYR A 68 1.12 12.33 -3.07
CA TYR A 68 0.10 11.71 -3.93
C TYR A 68 -1.29 11.79 -3.30
N GLU A 69 -2.28 11.77 -4.18
CA GLU A 69 -3.68 11.59 -3.83
C GLU A 69 -4.12 10.16 -4.15
N SER A 70 -5.34 9.82 -3.74
CA SER A 70 -5.87 8.46 -3.86
C SER A 70 -7.33 8.46 -4.27
N LEU A 71 -7.68 7.60 -5.23
CA LEU A 71 -9.05 7.14 -5.44
C LEU A 71 -9.24 5.90 -4.59
N GLU A 72 -10.17 5.93 -3.65
CA GLU A 72 -10.30 4.90 -2.61
C GLU A 72 -11.63 4.14 -2.69
N GLN A 73 -11.57 2.82 -2.54
CA GLN A 73 -12.71 1.99 -2.18
C GLN A 73 -12.53 1.51 -0.74
N ARG A 74 -13.53 1.83 0.09
CA ARG A 74 -13.59 1.41 1.48
C ARG A 74 -14.79 0.49 1.69
N GLN A 75 -14.59 -0.55 2.49
CA GLN A 75 -15.64 -1.45 2.93
C GLN A 75 -15.69 -1.43 4.45
N ASN A 76 -16.83 -1.07 5.03
CA ASN A 76 -17.02 -0.94 6.49
C ASN A 76 -15.95 -0.06 7.16
N GLY A 77 -15.57 1.05 6.51
CA GLY A 77 -14.55 1.99 6.97
C GLY A 77 -13.09 1.55 6.71
N VAL A 78 -12.87 0.28 6.34
CA VAL A 78 -11.54 -0.27 6.03
C VAL A 78 -11.21 -0.03 4.56
N LEU A 79 -10.04 0.54 4.29
CA LEU A 79 -9.52 0.69 2.93
C LEU A 79 -9.18 -0.68 2.34
N ARG A 80 -9.77 -1.00 1.19
CA ARG A 80 -9.58 -2.27 0.49
C ARG A 80 -8.80 -2.08 -0.80
N TYR A 81 -9.16 -1.09 -1.58
CA TYR A 81 -8.57 -0.86 -2.89
C TYR A 81 -8.30 0.63 -3.10
N GLU A 82 -7.18 0.97 -3.71
CA GLU A 82 -6.92 2.33 -4.15
C GLU A 82 -6.02 2.42 -5.38
N VAL A 83 -6.18 3.54 -6.10
CA VAL A 83 -5.23 4.00 -7.12
C VAL A 83 -4.61 5.31 -6.64
N ILE A 84 -3.28 5.34 -6.55
CA ILE A 84 -2.52 6.51 -6.12
C ILE A 84 -1.72 7.10 -7.28
N ALA A 85 -1.73 8.41 -7.38
CA ALA A 85 -0.97 9.14 -8.37
C ALA A 85 -0.75 10.60 -7.93
N ARG A 86 0.03 11.34 -8.72
CA ARG A 86 0.18 12.79 -8.53
C ARG A 86 -1.19 13.49 -8.61
N PRO A 87 -1.45 14.53 -7.78
CA PRO A 87 -2.73 15.25 -7.76
C PRO A 87 -3.21 15.73 -9.13
N GLY A 88 -2.29 16.24 -9.97
CA GLY A 88 -2.62 16.68 -11.32
C GLY A 88 -3.11 15.55 -12.25
N ALA A 89 -2.66 14.32 -12.06
CA ALA A 89 -3.10 13.18 -12.86
C ALA A 89 -4.50 12.71 -12.43
N LEU A 90 -4.77 12.66 -11.12
CA LEU A 90 -6.10 12.27 -10.61
C LEU A 90 -7.15 13.34 -10.91
N SER A 91 -6.83 14.63 -10.73
CA SER A 91 -7.75 15.72 -11.08
C SER A 91 -8.06 15.80 -12.58
N ALA A 92 -7.14 15.34 -13.44
CA ALA A 92 -7.38 15.17 -14.87
C ALA A 92 -8.14 13.86 -15.23
N GLY A 93 -8.57 13.06 -14.24
CA GLY A 93 -9.34 11.84 -14.44
C GLY A 93 -8.53 10.61 -14.88
N GLN A 94 -7.19 10.67 -14.87
CA GLN A 94 -6.34 9.61 -15.43
C GLN A 94 -6.33 8.31 -14.61
N GLY A 95 -6.75 8.36 -13.34
CA GLY A 95 -6.80 7.19 -12.46
C GLY A 95 -8.08 6.36 -12.57
N GLN A 96 -9.16 6.90 -13.16
CA GLN A 96 -10.50 6.31 -13.06
C GLN A 96 -10.60 4.92 -13.69
N TYR A 97 -10.05 4.76 -14.90
CA TYR A 97 -10.06 3.47 -15.58
C TYR A 97 -9.32 2.39 -14.80
N ALA A 98 -8.12 2.69 -14.29
CA ALA A 98 -7.35 1.77 -13.46
C ALA A 98 -8.07 1.42 -12.14
N PHE A 99 -8.85 2.37 -11.61
CA PHE A 99 -9.63 2.16 -10.41
C PHE A 99 -10.78 1.18 -10.66
N ASP A 100 -11.63 1.46 -11.64
CA ASP A 100 -12.81 0.65 -11.94
C ASP A 100 -12.44 -0.76 -12.44
N VAL A 101 -11.58 -0.84 -13.46
CA VAL A 101 -11.20 -2.12 -14.07
C VAL A 101 -10.33 -2.93 -13.12
N GLY A 102 -9.43 -2.30 -12.35
CA GLY A 102 -8.57 -3.04 -11.44
C GLY A 102 -9.35 -3.67 -10.28
N MET A 103 -10.44 -3.06 -9.81
CA MET A 103 -11.35 -3.71 -8.86
C MET A 103 -12.07 -4.92 -9.48
N GLU A 104 -12.58 -4.78 -10.71
CA GLU A 104 -13.22 -5.89 -11.43
C GLU A 104 -12.26 -7.05 -11.69
N LEU A 105 -11.02 -6.74 -12.09
CA LEU A 105 -9.97 -7.73 -12.31
C LEU A 105 -9.61 -8.44 -11.01
N LEU A 106 -9.44 -7.71 -9.90
CA LEU A 106 -9.17 -8.33 -8.60
C LEU A 106 -10.30 -9.28 -8.19
N ALA A 107 -11.55 -8.86 -8.32
CA ALA A 107 -12.71 -9.71 -8.03
C ALA A 107 -12.78 -10.95 -8.95
N THR A 108 -12.43 -10.79 -10.22
CA THR A 108 -12.38 -11.87 -11.20
C THR A 108 -11.26 -12.86 -10.90
N MET A 109 -10.07 -12.37 -10.54
CA MET A 109 -8.96 -13.21 -10.09
C MET A 109 -9.31 -13.98 -8.83
N SER A 110 -9.95 -13.34 -7.83
CA SER A 110 -10.39 -14.04 -6.62
C SER A 110 -11.35 -15.20 -6.92
N ARG A 111 -12.30 -15.00 -7.85
CA ARG A 111 -13.21 -16.07 -8.30
C ARG A 111 -12.47 -17.16 -9.07
N HIS A 112 -11.57 -16.77 -9.98
CA HIS A 112 -10.83 -17.70 -10.85
C HIS A 112 -9.90 -18.62 -10.05
N THR A 113 -9.20 -18.08 -9.06
CA THR A 113 -8.27 -18.85 -8.21
C THR A 113 -8.97 -19.53 -7.03
N ALA A 114 -10.26 -19.28 -6.83
CA ALA A 114 -11.02 -19.66 -5.64
C ALA A 114 -10.36 -19.17 -4.32
N MET A 115 -9.65 -18.05 -4.37
CA MET A 115 -8.96 -17.43 -3.24
C MET A 115 -9.28 -15.94 -3.17
N ASP A 116 -9.96 -15.50 -2.12
CA ASP A 116 -10.19 -14.07 -1.90
C ASP A 116 -8.92 -13.38 -1.41
N PHE A 117 -8.43 -12.41 -2.18
CA PHE A 117 -7.30 -11.56 -1.78
C PHE A 117 -7.46 -10.97 -0.38
N TYR A 118 -8.67 -10.50 -0.03
CA TYR A 118 -8.91 -9.85 1.24
C TYR A 118 -9.02 -10.81 2.43
N SER A 119 -9.18 -12.11 2.18
CA SER A 119 -9.18 -13.12 3.25
C SER A 119 -7.78 -13.49 3.72
N ILE A 120 -6.72 -13.12 2.98
CA ILE A 120 -5.33 -13.42 3.32
C ILE A 120 -4.92 -12.74 4.63
N HIS A 121 -5.32 -11.49 4.83
CA HIS A 121 -5.03 -10.74 6.04
C HIS A 121 -6.01 -9.57 6.23
N PRO A 122 -6.55 -9.34 7.43
CA PRO A 122 -7.65 -8.37 7.66
C PRO A 122 -7.28 -6.92 7.32
N ASN A 123 -5.99 -6.58 7.40
CA ASN A 123 -5.48 -5.24 7.09
C ASN A 123 -4.79 -5.15 5.73
N LEU A 124 -4.91 -6.18 4.88
CA LEU A 124 -4.36 -6.14 3.52
C LEU A 124 -5.24 -5.24 2.64
N LYS A 125 -4.59 -4.43 1.80
CA LYS A 125 -5.23 -3.61 0.79
C LYS A 125 -4.50 -3.78 -0.54
N MET A 126 -5.19 -3.49 -1.63
CA MET A 126 -4.61 -3.40 -2.97
C MET A 126 -4.38 -1.93 -3.30
N THR A 127 -3.11 -1.53 -3.43
CA THR A 127 -2.73 -0.17 -3.84
C THR A 127 -2.05 -0.26 -5.20
N GLN A 128 -2.64 0.34 -6.23
CA GLN A 128 -1.97 0.56 -7.51
C GLN A 128 -1.36 1.95 -7.53
N ALA A 129 -0.09 2.07 -7.93
CA ALA A 129 0.63 3.33 -7.92
C ALA A 129 1.13 3.71 -9.31
N SER A 130 0.87 4.95 -9.74
CA SER A 130 1.48 5.54 -10.93
C SER A 130 2.77 6.26 -10.53
N ILE A 131 3.92 5.59 -10.71
CA ILE A 131 5.25 6.12 -10.38
C ILE A 131 5.88 6.72 -11.65
N PRO A 132 6.21 8.03 -11.69
CA PRO A 132 7.01 8.59 -12.77
C PRO A 132 8.37 7.88 -12.84
N ASP A 133 8.80 7.52 -14.05
CA ASP A 133 10.11 6.94 -14.34
C ASP A 133 10.35 5.51 -13.79
N PHE A 134 9.30 4.69 -13.69
CA PHE A 134 9.35 3.27 -13.33
C PHE A 134 9.38 2.33 -14.55
#